data_AF-A0A965QV71-F1
#
_entry.id   AF-A0A965QV71-F1
#
_cell.length_a   1.000
_cell.length_b   1.000
_cell.length_c   1.000
_cell.angle_alpha   90.00
_cell.angle_beta   90.00
_cell.angle_gamma   90.00
#
_symmetry.space_group_name_H-M   'P 1'
#
loop_
_entity.id
_entity.type
_entity.pdbx_description
1 polymer ?
#
loop_
_entity_poly.entity_id
_entity_poly.type
_entity_poly.pdbx_seq_one_letter_code
_entity_poly.pdbx_strand_id
1 'polypeptide(L)'
;MRFSYGLILSLLLCGAASAETTIVARRPVIVTAQDHALVLARRGTLVHSSCGQTEGIGCGATAEQARRNCCYFGKRQIVEEGVAYSPVTRRWFAVIRYR
;
A
#
# COMPACT_ATOMS: atom_id res chain seq x y z
N MET A 1 61.04 26.96 -22.14
CA MET A 1 60.23 25.77 -21.81
C MET A 1 59.04 26.24 -20.98
N ARG A 2 57.89 26.40 -21.64
CA ARG A 2 56.60 26.83 -21.06
C ARG A 2 55.55 25.84 -21.57
N PHE A 3 54.40 25.78 -20.91
CA PHE A 3 53.27 24.84 -21.08
C PHE A 3 53.41 23.58 -20.22
N SER A 4 52.50 23.18 -19.33
CA SER A 4 51.20 23.73 -18.92
C SER A 4 50.78 22.97 -17.67
N TYR A 5 51.03 23.52 -16.47
CA TYR A 5 50.53 22.97 -15.20
C TYR A 5 49.00 23.05 -15.03
N GLY A 6 48.28 23.61 -16.01
CA GLY A 6 46.85 23.84 -15.95
C GLY A 6 45.96 22.60 -16.10
N LEU A 7 46.49 21.47 -16.59
CA LEU A 7 45.68 20.27 -16.83
C LEU A 7 45.46 19.41 -15.57
N ILE A 8 46.31 19.56 -14.54
CA ILE A 8 46.25 18.73 -13.32
C ILE A 8 45.26 19.32 -12.30
N LEU A 9 44.99 20.63 -12.36
CA LEU A 9 44.10 21.31 -11.42
C LEU A 9 42.60 21.08 -11.70
N SER A 10 42.22 20.68 -12.92
CA SER A 10 40.81 20.45 -13.30
C SER A 10 40.24 19.12 -12.82
N LEU A 11 41.09 18.16 -12.46
CA LEU A 11 40.68 16.82 -11.99
C LEU A 11 40.31 16.77 -10.51
N LEU A 12 40.64 17.80 -9.71
CA LEU A 12 40.35 17.84 -8.27
C LEU A 12 38.94 18.33 -7.90
N LEU A 13 38.13 18.75 -8.87
CA LEU A 13 36.77 19.30 -8.63
C LEU A 13 35.63 18.30 -8.88
N CYS A 14 35.92 17.04 -9.16
CA CYS A 14 34.89 15.99 -9.23
C CYS A 14 34.51 15.52 -7.81
N GLY A 15 33.87 16.40 -7.04
CA GLY A 15 33.26 16.03 -5.76
C GLY A 15 32.16 14.99 -5.99
N ALA A 16 32.23 13.86 -5.29
CA ALA A 16 31.20 12.85 -5.31
C ALA A 16 29.89 13.45 -4.77
N ALA A 17 28.93 13.71 -5.66
CA ALA A 17 27.57 14.03 -5.28
C ALA A 17 26.93 12.74 -4.71
N SER A 18 27.02 12.56 -3.39
CA SER A 18 26.29 11.50 -2.69
C SER A 18 24.83 11.92 -2.55
N ALA A 19 24.00 11.55 -3.53
CA ALA A 19 22.56 11.73 -3.45
C ALA A 19 21.98 10.72 -2.44
N GLU A 20 21.78 11.16 -1.20
CA GLU A 20 21.07 10.36 -0.18
C GLU A 20 19.58 10.30 -0.54
N THR A 21 19.14 9.14 -1.02
CA THR A 21 17.72 8.91 -1.32
C THR A 21 17.00 8.46 -0.05
N THR A 22 16.39 9.39 0.66
CA THR A 22 15.53 9.06 1.80
C THR A 22 14.17 8.55 1.30
N ILE A 23 13.96 7.24 1.30
CA ILE A 23 12.65 6.64 1.03
C ILE A 23 11.77 6.82 2.27
N VAL A 24 11.01 7.90 2.33
CA VAL A 24 9.96 8.07 3.35
C VAL A 24 8.73 7.28 2.91
N ALA A 25 8.62 6.03 3.37
CA ALA A 25 7.42 5.23 3.20
C ALA A 25 6.26 5.80 4.03
N ARG A 26 5.54 6.81 3.52
CA ARG A 26 4.29 7.27 4.12
C ARG A 26 3.22 6.20 3.90
N ARG A 27 2.99 5.34 4.89
CA ARG A 27 1.78 4.50 4.93
C ARG A 27 0.61 5.40 5.31
N PRO A 28 -0.44 5.54 4.48
CA PRO A 28 -1.67 6.17 4.94
C PRO A 28 -2.20 5.32 6.10
N VAL A 29 -2.45 5.96 7.24
CA VAL A 29 -3.19 5.31 8.34
C VAL A 29 -4.61 5.15 7.82
N ILE A 30 -4.97 3.91 7.46
CA ILE A 30 -6.31 3.61 6.98
C ILE A 30 -7.21 3.48 8.21
N VAL A 31 -8.09 4.45 8.38
CA VAL A 31 -8.85 4.62 9.63
C VAL A 31 -10.09 3.72 9.64
N THR A 32 -10.82 3.61 8.52
CA THR A 32 -12.06 2.82 8.44
C THR A 32 -11.90 1.55 7.60
N ALA A 33 -12.75 0.56 7.83
CA ALA A 33 -12.81 -0.64 6.99
C ALA A 33 -13.20 -0.30 5.54
N GLN A 34 -14.06 0.71 5.36
CA GLN A 34 -14.48 1.19 4.04
C GLN A 34 -13.33 1.83 3.26
N ASP A 35 -12.55 2.70 3.89
CA ASP A 35 -11.37 3.30 3.27
C ASP A 35 -10.37 2.21 2.87
N HIS A 36 -10.25 1.17 3.69
CA HIS A 36 -9.40 0.04 3.37
C HIS A 36 -9.89 -0.70 2.13
N ALA A 37 -11.17 -1.04 2.07
CA ALA A 37 -11.77 -1.70 0.92
C ALA A 37 -11.56 -0.88 -0.37
N LEU A 38 -11.69 0.46 -0.30
CA LEU A 38 -11.40 1.35 -1.42
C LEU A 38 -9.93 1.29 -1.86
N VAL A 39 -8.99 1.25 -0.92
CA VAL A 39 -7.56 1.08 -1.23
C VAL A 39 -7.30 -0.27 -1.90
N LEU A 40 -7.88 -1.36 -1.39
CA LEU A 40 -7.76 -2.69 -1.99
C LEU A 40 -8.35 -2.72 -3.40
N ALA A 41 -9.54 -2.15 -3.59
CA ALA A 41 -10.18 -2.09 -4.90
C ALA A 41 -9.38 -1.26 -5.91
N ARG A 42 -8.76 -0.15 -5.49
CA ARG A 42 -7.87 0.66 -6.34
C ARG A 42 -6.58 -0.07 -6.71
N ARG A 43 -6.01 -0.84 -5.77
CA ARG A 43 -4.75 -1.58 -5.98
C ARG A 43 -4.93 -2.92 -6.69
N GLY A 44 -6.10 -3.54 -6.53
CA GLY A 44 -6.37 -4.90 -7.00
C GLY A 44 -5.64 -6.00 -6.21
N THR A 45 -5.07 -5.68 -5.05
CA THR A 45 -4.29 -6.60 -4.22
C THR A 45 -4.88 -6.71 -2.82
N LEU A 46 -4.84 -7.91 -2.24
CA LEU A 46 -5.29 -8.18 -0.88
C LEU A 46 -4.12 -7.98 0.09
N VAL A 47 -4.15 -6.89 0.84
CA VAL A 47 -3.13 -6.54 1.84
C VAL A 47 -3.85 -6.14 3.11
N HIS A 48 -3.33 -6.55 4.26
CA HIS A 48 -3.91 -6.15 5.54
C HIS A 48 -3.56 -4.70 5.88
N SER A 49 -4.53 -3.99 6.46
CA SER A 49 -4.26 -2.70 7.10
C SER A 49 -3.73 -3.03 8.48
N SER A 50 -2.54 -2.56 8.84
CA SER A 50 -1.97 -2.77 10.17
C SER A 50 -2.73 -1.98 11.27
N CYS A 51 -4.07 -2.01 11.25
CA CYS A 51 -5.01 -1.25 12.07
C CYS A 51 -5.12 -1.75 13.52
N GLY A 52 -4.37 -2.79 13.90
CA GLY A 52 -4.35 -3.34 15.26
C GLY A 52 -5.58 -4.19 15.64
N GLN A 53 -6.54 -4.36 14.73
CA GLN A 53 -7.73 -5.19 14.93
C GLN A 53 -7.59 -6.54 14.22
N THR A 54 -8.40 -7.52 14.63
CA THR A 54 -8.57 -8.74 13.84
C THR A 54 -9.28 -8.37 12.54
N GLU A 55 -8.61 -8.53 11.41
CA GLU A 55 -9.13 -8.15 10.09
C GLU A 55 -9.30 -9.39 9.20
N GLY A 56 -10.40 -9.44 8.47
CA GLY A 56 -10.60 -10.35 7.36
C GLY A 56 -10.75 -9.54 6.07
N ILE A 57 -10.02 -9.95 5.04
CA ILE A 57 -10.11 -9.36 3.71
C ILE A 57 -10.58 -10.44 2.73
N GLY A 58 -11.43 -10.06 1.79
CA GLY A 58 -12.01 -10.98 0.83
C GLY A 58 -12.21 -10.33 -0.53
N CYS A 59 -12.30 -11.14 -1.58
CA CYS A 59 -12.69 -10.67 -2.91
C CYS A 59 -13.65 -11.65 -3.58
N GLY A 60 -14.47 -11.17 -4.53
CA GLY A 60 -15.48 -11.99 -5.19
C GLY A 60 -16.08 -11.33 -6.42
N ALA A 61 -16.90 -12.08 -7.16
CA ALA A 61 -17.67 -11.58 -8.30
C ALA A 61 -18.84 -10.68 -7.86
N THR A 62 -19.31 -10.84 -6.61
CA THR A 62 -20.34 -10.01 -5.99
C THR A 62 -19.87 -9.46 -4.65
N ALA A 63 -20.52 -8.37 -4.19
CA ALA A 63 -20.28 -7.79 -2.88
C ALA A 63 -20.43 -8.82 -1.75
N GLU A 64 -21.53 -9.58 -1.76
CA GLU A 64 -21.80 -10.60 -0.74
C GLU A 64 -20.80 -11.77 -0.80
N GLN A 65 -20.36 -12.18 -2.00
CA GLN A 65 -19.32 -13.20 -2.11
C GLN A 65 -18.00 -12.71 -1.53
N ALA A 66 -17.59 -11.47 -1.84
CA ALA A 66 -16.37 -10.88 -1.28
C ALA A 66 -16.43 -10.87 0.26
N ARG A 67 -17.60 -10.54 0.81
CA ARG A 67 -17.87 -10.52 2.25
C ARG A 67 -17.76 -11.89 2.90
N ARG A 68 -18.37 -12.92 2.28
CA ARG A 68 -18.31 -14.32 2.74
C ARG A 68 -16.91 -14.93 2.65
N ASN A 69 -16.09 -14.42 1.73
CA ASN A 69 -14.71 -14.86 1.56
C ASN A 69 -13.74 -14.29 2.61
N CYS A 70 -14.17 -13.38 3.49
CA CYS A 70 -13.35 -12.90 4.60
C CYS A 70 -13.09 -14.00 5.64
N CYS A 71 -11.85 -14.12 6.13
CA CYS A 71 -11.35 -15.25 6.94
C CYS A 71 -12.22 -15.68 8.14
N TYR A 72 -12.84 -14.70 8.83
CA TYR A 72 -13.62 -14.93 10.05
C TYR A 72 -15.12 -14.69 9.87
N PHE A 73 -15.60 -14.58 8.64
CA PHE A 73 -17.01 -14.37 8.36
C PHE A 73 -17.86 -15.51 8.97
N GLY A 74 -18.86 -15.15 9.76
CA GLY A 74 -19.71 -16.11 10.51
C GLY A 74 -19.05 -16.78 11.72
N LYS A 75 -17.77 -16.52 11.99
CA LYS A 75 -17.02 -17.10 13.14
C LYS A 75 -16.79 -16.12 14.27
N ARG A 76 -16.69 -14.83 13.95
CA ARG A 76 -16.46 -13.75 14.91
C ARG A 76 -17.51 -12.66 14.75
N GLN A 77 -17.65 -11.83 15.78
CA GLN A 77 -18.56 -10.71 15.71
C GLN A 77 -17.96 -9.57 14.90
N ILE A 78 -18.72 -9.13 13.91
CA ILE A 78 -18.40 -7.98 13.06
C ILE A 78 -18.54 -6.69 13.88
N VAL A 79 -17.49 -5.86 13.84
CA VAL A 79 -17.44 -4.53 14.46
C VAL A 79 -17.58 -3.45 13.40
N GLU A 80 -16.92 -3.64 12.26
CA GLU A 80 -16.94 -2.70 11.15
C GLU A 80 -16.77 -3.47 9.84
N GLU A 81 -17.37 -2.97 8.76
CA GLU A 81 -17.32 -3.57 7.45
C GLU A 81 -17.20 -2.50 6.37
N GLY A 82 -16.45 -2.82 5.33
CA GLY A 82 -16.33 -2.02 4.13
C GLY A 82 -16.31 -2.89 2.88
N VAL A 83 -16.96 -2.44 1.82
CA VAL A 83 -17.02 -3.13 0.53
C VAL A 83 -16.83 -2.14 -0.61
N ALA A 84 -16.02 -2.49 -1.59
CA ALA A 84 -15.73 -1.65 -2.75
C ALA A 84 -15.58 -2.47 -4.03
N TYR A 85 -16.09 -1.93 -5.13
CA TYR A 85 -15.89 -2.50 -6.47
C TYR A 85 -14.61 -1.94 -7.11
N SER A 86 -13.83 -2.82 -7.74
CA SER A 86 -12.66 -2.46 -8.53
C SER A 86 -13.01 -2.48 -10.03
N PRO A 87 -13.00 -1.33 -10.73
CA PRO A 87 -13.18 -1.33 -12.19
C PRO A 87 -11.99 -1.98 -12.91
N VAL A 88 -10.80 -1.98 -12.29
CA VAL A 88 -9.57 -2.53 -12.87
C VAL A 88 -9.60 -4.05 -12.88
N THR A 89 -9.93 -4.67 -11.74
CA THR A 89 -9.95 -6.14 -11.62
C THR A 89 -11.33 -6.74 -11.87
N ARG A 90 -12.37 -5.90 -12.02
CA ARG A 90 -13.78 -6.29 -12.17
C ARG A 90 -14.25 -7.23 -11.06
N ARG A 91 -13.81 -6.95 -9.84
CA ARG A 91 -14.10 -7.73 -8.63
C ARG A 91 -14.51 -6.81 -7.49
N TRP A 92 -15.29 -7.36 -6.58
CA TRP A 92 -15.60 -6.75 -5.30
C TRP A 92 -14.56 -7.13 -4.28
N PHE A 93 -14.22 -6.18 -3.41
CA PHE A 93 -13.30 -6.33 -2.29
C PHE A 93 -14.04 -6.00 -1.01
N ALA A 94 -13.87 -6.82 0.01
CA ALA A 94 -14.46 -6.62 1.32
C ALA A 94 -13.36 -6.60 2.39
N VAL A 95 -13.56 -5.77 3.40
CA VAL A 95 -12.75 -5.70 4.61
C VAL A 95 -13.71 -5.74 5.78
N ILE A 96 -13.47 -6.62 6.74
CA ILE A 96 -14.27 -6.75 7.95
C ILE A 96 -13.33 -6.75 9.15
N ARG A 97 -13.66 -5.93 10.15
CA ARG A 97 -13.01 -5.91 11.45
C ARG A 97 -13.84 -6.65 12.47
N TYR A 98 -13.18 -7.45 13.28
CA TYR A 98 -13.82 -8.36 14.23
C TYR A 98 -13.37 -8.07 15.67
N ARG A 99 -14.27 -8.35 16.60
CA ARG A 99 -13.94 -8.58 18.02
C ARG A 99 -13.80 -10.06 18.32
#